data_AF-A0A4V2I4F5-F1
#
_entry.id   AF-A0A4V2I4F5-F1
#
_cell.length_a   1.000
_cell.length_b   1.000
_cell.length_c   1.000
_cell.angle_alpha   90.00
_cell.angle_beta   90.00
_cell.angle_gamma   90.00
#
_symmetry.space_group_name_H-M   'P 1'
#
loop_
_entity.id
_entity.type
_entity.pdbx_description
1 polymer ?
#
loop_
_entity_poly.entity_id
_entity_poly.type
_entity_poly.pdbx_seq_one_letter_code
_entity_poly.pdbx_strand_id
1 'polypeptide(L)'
;MKESEKLRIKSFENLSKEINEILLKRKKKRISKSRLAPYIHEIIYLINVENANYTDVTLWLRKNKRIVISRQAVRNFYVKHTKELDKE
;
A
#
# COMPACT_ATOMS: atom_id res chain seq x y z
N MET A 1 -44.35 -9.86 16.78
CA MET A 1 -43.26 -8.97 16.29
C MET A 1 -43.85 -7.97 15.33
N LYS A 2 -43.73 -6.68 15.66
CA LYS A 2 -44.26 -5.60 14.82
C LYS A 2 -43.40 -5.49 13.56
N GLU A 3 -44.02 -5.20 12.43
CA GLU A 3 -43.37 -5.11 11.12
C GLU A 3 -42.21 -4.09 11.11
N SER A 4 -42.33 -3.05 11.94
CA SER A 4 -41.30 -2.06 12.23
C SER A 4 -40.03 -2.61 12.89
N GLU A 5 -40.14 -3.65 13.73
CA GLU A 5 -38.97 -4.31 14.34
C GLU A 5 -38.22 -5.14 13.31
N LYS A 6 -38.94 -5.85 12.43
CA LYS A 6 -38.34 -6.62 11.34
C LYS A 6 -37.55 -5.74 10.38
N LEU A 7 -38.08 -4.55 10.06
CA LEU A 7 -37.40 -3.57 9.20
C LEU A 7 -36.13 -3.02 9.86
N ARG A 8 -36.16 -2.75 11.17
CA ARG A 8 -35.00 -2.31 11.95
C ARG A 8 -33.90 -3.37 12.02
N ILE A 9 -34.27 -4.64 12.22
CA ILE A 9 -33.30 -5.74 12.26
C ILE A 9 -32.63 -5.90 10.90
N LYS A 10 -33.41 -5.85 9.82
CA LYS A 10 -32.91 -5.97 8.44
C LYS A 10 -31.98 -4.81 8.05
N SER A 11 -32.27 -3.59 8.47
CA SER A 11 -31.38 -2.45 8.21
C SER A 11 -30.05 -2.59 8.96
N PHE A 12 -30.07 -3.08 10.19
CA PHE A 12 -28.86 -3.32 10.98
C PHE A 12 -27.97 -4.42 10.38
N GLU A 13 -28.56 -5.50 9.89
CA GLU A 13 -27.83 -6.58 9.20
C GLU A 13 -27.14 -6.09 7.92
N ASN A 14 -27.82 -5.24 7.14
CA ASN A 14 -27.24 -4.64 5.93
C ASN A 14 -26.05 -3.72 6.28
N LEU A 15 -26.20 -2.90 7.31
CA LEU A 15 -25.15 -2.00 7.78
C LEU A 15 -23.92 -2.78 8.30
N SER A 16 -24.16 -3.89 9.00
CA SER A 16 -23.11 -4.81 9.44
C SER A 16 -22.36 -5.46 8.26
N LYS A 17 -23.09 -5.84 7.20
CA LYS A 17 -22.47 -6.37 5.97
C LYS A 17 -21.60 -5.33 5.28
N GLU A 18 -22.09 -4.09 5.14
CA GLU A 18 -21.31 -2.98 4.55
C GLU A 18 -20.04 -2.69 5.37
N ILE A 19 -20.15 -2.64 6.70
CA ILE A 19 -18.99 -2.46 7.58
C ILE A 19 -17.98 -3.60 7.39
N ASN A 20 -18.45 -4.85 7.33
CA ASN A 20 -17.59 -6.01 7.12
C ASN A 20 -16.89 -5.96 5.74
N GLU A 21 -17.58 -5.54 4.68
CA GLU A 21 -16.95 -5.33 3.38
C GLU A 21 -15.87 -4.25 3.42
N ILE A 22 -16.15 -3.12 4.09
CA ILE A 22 -15.17 -2.04 4.26
C ILE A 22 -13.95 -2.54 5.04
N LEU A 23 -14.16 -3.29 6.13
CA LEU A 23 -13.08 -3.86 6.93
C LEU A 23 -12.27 -4.90 6.14
N LEU A 24 -12.91 -5.73 5.31
CA LEU A 24 -12.23 -6.68 4.44
C LEU A 24 -11.42 -5.97 3.35
N LYS A 25 -11.96 -4.92 2.74
CA LYS A 25 -11.22 -4.05 1.79
C LYS A 25 -10.01 -3.40 2.47
N ARG A 26 -10.17 -2.91 3.70
CA ARG A 26 -9.06 -2.36 4.52
C ARG A 26 -8.02 -3.40 4.89
N LYS A 27 -8.44 -4.63 5.24
CA LYS A 27 -7.55 -5.74 5.60
C LYS A 27 -6.79 -6.26 4.37
N LYS A 28 -7.40 -6.28 3.19
CA LYS A 28 -6.72 -6.53 1.91
C LYS A 28 -5.71 -5.43 1.56
N LYS A 29 -6.02 -4.16 1.91
CA LYS A 29 -5.09 -3.01 1.83
C LYS A 29 -4.04 -2.97 2.94
N ARG A 30 -4.01 -3.91 3.90
CA ARG A 30 -2.88 -4.05 4.84
C ARG A 30 -1.69 -4.62 4.05
N ILE A 31 -1.12 -3.77 3.22
CA ILE A 31 0.16 -3.94 2.54
C ILE A 31 1.13 -4.40 3.62
N SER A 32 1.77 -5.57 3.43
CA SER A 32 2.93 -5.95 4.24
C SER A 32 3.82 -4.71 4.30
N LYS A 33 4.04 -4.11 5.49
CA LYS A 33 4.75 -2.83 5.62
C LYS A 33 6.14 -3.02 5.02
N SER A 34 6.28 -2.70 3.73
CA SER A 34 7.56 -2.82 3.04
C SER A 34 8.53 -1.95 3.81
N ARG A 35 9.72 -2.45 4.08
CA ARG A 35 10.79 -1.64 4.68
C ARG A 35 11.12 -0.42 3.81
N LEU A 36 10.73 -0.45 2.53
CA LEU A 36 10.87 0.66 1.58
C LEU A 36 9.71 1.64 1.60
N ALA A 37 8.54 1.29 2.17
CA ALA A 37 7.34 2.13 2.15
C ALA A 37 7.56 3.54 2.75
N PRO A 38 8.28 3.70 3.88
CA PRO A 38 8.57 5.03 4.42
C PRO A 38 9.45 5.90 3.52
N TYR A 39 10.18 5.29 2.57
CA TYR A 39 11.20 5.94 1.75
C TYR A 39 10.78 6.03 0.28
N ILE A 40 9.49 5.86 -0.03
CA ILE A 40 8.98 5.83 -1.40
C ILE A 40 9.32 7.11 -2.17
N HIS A 41 9.13 8.29 -1.56
CA HIS A 41 9.40 9.57 -2.21
C HIS A 41 10.89 9.75 -2.52
N GLU A 42 11.78 9.36 -1.59
CA GLU A 42 13.23 9.41 -1.78
C GLU A 42 13.66 8.46 -2.91
N ILE A 43 13.09 7.24 -2.96
CA ILE A 43 13.38 6.27 -4.02
C ILE A 43 12.91 6.78 -5.39
N ILE A 44 11.70 7.36 -5.48
CA ILE A 44 11.18 7.94 -6.73
C ILE A 44 12.06 9.12 -7.18
N TYR A 45 12.45 9.99 -6.26
CA TYR A 45 13.33 11.12 -6.55
C TYR A 45 14.68 10.66 -7.10
N LEU A 46 15.33 9.70 -6.44
CA LEU A 46 16.61 9.15 -6.91
C LEU A 46 16.51 8.57 -8.31
N ILE A 47 15.42 7.86 -8.63
CA ILE A 47 15.24 7.21 -9.94
C ILE A 47 14.88 8.23 -11.03
N ASN A 48 13.96 9.16 -10.76
CA ASN A 48 13.39 10.03 -11.79
C ASN A 48 14.12 11.37 -11.95
N VAL A 49 14.71 11.90 -10.88
CA VAL A 49 15.38 13.20 -10.88
C VAL A 49 16.89 13.04 -11.00
N GLU A 50 17.47 12.18 -10.16
CA GLU A 50 18.92 11.93 -10.15
C GLU A 50 19.36 10.89 -11.20
N ASN A 51 18.42 10.30 -11.94
CA ASN A 51 18.67 9.21 -12.90
C ASN A 51 19.45 8.03 -12.32
N ALA A 52 19.34 7.80 -11.00
CA ALA A 52 20.03 6.72 -10.32
C ALA A 52 19.46 5.36 -10.76
N ASN A 53 20.36 4.40 -11.01
CA ASN A 53 19.91 3.06 -11.33
C ASN A 53 19.46 2.31 -10.06
N TYR A 54 18.77 1.19 -10.21
CA TYR A 54 18.28 0.40 -9.06
C TYR A 54 19.40 -0.12 -8.14
N THR A 55 20.63 -0.29 -8.64
CA THR A 55 21.80 -0.68 -7.84
C THR A 55 22.30 0.50 -6.99
N ASP A 56 22.28 1.71 -7.53
CA ASP A 56 22.66 2.91 -6.78
C ASP A 56 21.68 3.14 -5.64
N VAL A 57 20.38 2.91 -5.89
CA VAL A 57 19.34 2.98 -4.85
C VAL A 57 19.57 1.93 -3.75
N THR A 58 19.97 0.70 -4.07
CA THR A 58 20.28 -0.29 -3.03
C THR A 58 21.50 0.10 -2.19
N LEU A 59 22.53 0.67 -2.82
CA LEU A 59 23.70 1.20 -2.12
C LEU A 59 23.31 2.37 -1.21
N TRP A 60 22.48 3.29 -1.69
CA TRP A 60 21.98 4.41 -0.91
C TRP A 60 21.14 3.95 0.29
N LEU A 61 20.23 2.99 0.09
CA LEU A 61 19.41 2.40 1.15
C LEU A 61 20.27 1.73 2.22
N ARG A 62 21.34 1.04 1.80
CA ARG A 62 22.28 0.39 2.72
C ARG A 62 23.06 1.43 3.54
N LYS A 63 23.60 2.46 2.88
CA LYS A 63 24.45 3.48 3.51
C LYS A 63 23.67 4.41 4.44
N ASN A 64 22.51 4.91 3.99
CA ASN A 64 21.78 5.97 4.69
C ASN A 64 20.69 5.45 5.61
N LYS A 65 20.02 4.35 5.23
CA LYS A 65 18.85 3.83 5.97
C LYS A 65 19.11 2.47 6.62
N ARG A 66 20.31 1.90 6.47
CA ARG A 66 20.69 0.56 6.97
C ARG A 66 19.76 -0.57 6.48
N ILE A 67 19.22 -0.42 5.27
CA ILE A 67 18.34 -1.41 4.65
C ILE A 67 19.13 -2.18 3.61
N VAL A 68 19.29 -3.48 3.84
CA VAL A 68 19.87 -4.40 2.86
C VAL A 68 18.73 -5.03 2.08
N ILE A 69 18.68 -4.77 0.78
CA ILE A 69 17.67 -5.31 -0.12
C ILE A 69 18.26 -5.53 -1.51
N SER A 70 17.71 -6.48 -2.25
CA SER A 70 18.17 -6.77 -3.62
C SER A 70 17.70 -5.71 -4.61
N ARG A 71 18.46 -5.55 -5.70
CA ARG A 71 18.09 -4.69 -6.84
C ARG A 71 16.70 -5.01 -7.37
N GLN A 72 16.38 -6.29 -7.50
CA GLN A 72 15.09 -6.75 -8.02
C GLN A 72 13.93 -6.35 -7.10
N ALA A 73 14.13 -6.39 -5.79
CA ALA A 73 13.12 -5.96 -4.83
C ALA A 73 12.85 -4.45 -4.90
N VAL A 74 13.89 -3.62 -5.09
CA VAL A 74 13.71 -2.17 -5.33
C VAL A 74 12.94 -1.93 -6.62
N ARG A 75 13.30 -2.61 -7.71
CA ARG A 75 12.58 -2.50 -8.99
C ARG A 75 11.11 -2.89 -8.86
N ASN A 76 10.83 -4.05 -8.25
CA ASN A 76 9.46 -4.51 -8.06
C ASN A 76 8.65 -3.54 -7.18
N PHE A 77 9.28 -3.00 -6.14
CA PHE A 77 8.67 -2.00 -5.28
C PHE A 77 8.35 -0.71 -6.03
N TYR A 78 9.31 -0.18 -6.79
CA TYR A 78 9.14 1.02 -7.59
C TYR A 78 8.02 0.85 -8.62
N VAL A 79 8.08 -0.21 -9.45
CA VAL A 79 7.07 -0.48 -10.49
C VAL A 79 5.68 -0.67 -9.90
N LYS A 80 5.56 -1.29 -8.73
CA LYS A 80 4.27 -1.43 -8.05
C LYS A 80 3.67 -0.07 -7.68
N HIS A 81 4.48 0.83 -7.12
CA HIS A 81 3.98 2.12 -6.61
C HIS A 81 3.83 3.17 -7.71
N THR A 82 4.61 3.11 -8.79
CA THR A 82 4.42 4.01 -9.95
C THR A 82 3.22 3.61 -10.80
N LYS A 83 2.95 2.31 -10.97
CA LYS A 83 1.70 1.85 -11.62
C LYS A 83 0.43 2.21 -10.86
N GLU A 84 0.54 2.38 -9.53
CA GLU A 84 -0.56 2.86 -8.70
C GLU A 84 -0.73 4.39 -8.82
N LEU A 85 0.34 5.14 -9.12
CA LEU A 85 0.31 6.60 -9.35
C LEU A 85 -0.30 6.99 -10.71
N ASP A 86 -0.14 6.17 -11.76
CA ASP A 86 -0.70 6.44 -13.11
C ASP A 86 -2.22 6.20 -13.22
N LYS A 87 -2.89 5.78 -12.15
CA LYS A 87 -4.32 5.43 -12.15
C LYS A 87 -5.23 6.46 -11.44
N GLU A 88 -4.69 7.61 -11.08
CA GLU A 88 -5.44 8.77 -10.58
C GLU A 88 -5.72 9.77 -11.72
#